data_AF-A0A6G0XL93-F1
#
_entry.id   AF-A0A6G0XL93-F1
#
_cell.length_a   1.000
_cell.length_b   1.000
_cell.length_c   1.000
_cell.angle_alpha   90.00
_cell.angle_beta   90.00
_cell.angle_gamma   90.00
#
_symmetry.space_group_name_H-M   'P 1'
#
loop_
_entity.id
_entity.type
_entity.pdbx_description
1 polymer ?
#
loop_
_entity_poly.entity_id
_entity_poly.type
_entity_poly.pdbx_seq_one_letter_code
_entity_poly.pdbx_strand_id
1 'polypeptide(L)'
;MAFQIKQRVGIPAILDHELENLDKAVERLQALSHITLLGPGPVADKLPILSFLIRCRNRFLHYNFVGALLNDLFGIQSRGGCACAGPYGQRLLGISDSNTQKFKAVLRQNDQVLKPGYTRLSLPYIMSQDEVEYVIAAVEFVALHGWKFLPQYEFKEETGEWTHVNIGEIATEKRLFKDFLDATSDAPVKDLNNYKVYLDEAIALADHAVASMSAQTYAAPGVPLSAKKEPLRWFLYPWEVVKFMQTKNRRAFVPMEPLVGPVAPNRYEKQDDRGDVRDSMIYRGSLWNRLSVKLTGRRASVAGADENPKGMSVFMSLRGSLAHL
;
A
#
# COMPACT_ATOMS: atom_id res chain seq x y z
N MET A 1 20.19 -25.25 4.80
CA MET A 1 18.90 -25.46 4.11
C MET A 1 18.45 -24.24 3.29
N ALA A 2 18.24 -23.06 3.90
CA ALA A 2 17.82 -21.84 3.15
C ALA A 2 18.74 -21.47 1.97
N PHE A 3 20.06 -21.53 2.14
CA PHE A 3 21.02 -21.28 1.05
C PHE A 3 20.97 -22.32 -0.07
N GLN A 4 20.63 -23.58 0.24
CA GLN A 4 20.53 -24.65 -0.76
C GLN A 4 19.28 -24.47 -1.64
N ILE A 5 18.18 -23.97 -1.07
CA ILE A 5 16.97 -23.62 -1.83
C ILE A 5 17.29 -22.48 -2.81
N LYS A 6 17.93 -21.41 -2.33
CA LYS A 6 18.37 -20.30 -3.20
C LYS A 6 19.28 -20.79 -4.35
N GLN A 7 20.22 -21.70 -4.06
CA GLN A 7 21.09 -22.28 -5.08
C GLN A 7 20.35 -23.16 -6.08
N ARG A 8 19.33 -23.91 -5.65
CA ARG A 8 18.51 -24.76 -6.51
C ARG A 8 17.57 -23.98 -7.43
N VAL A 9 16.94 -22.92 -6.93
CA VAL A 9 16.09 -22.03 -7.74
C VAL A 9 16.96 -21.24 -8.72
N GLY A 10 18.14 -20.82 -8.28
CA GLY A 10 19.09 -20.06 -9.09
C GLY A 10 18.85 -18.55 -8.97
N ILE A 11 19.95 -17.80 -8.86
CA ILE A 11 19.91 -16.34 -8.71
C ILE A 11 19.20 -15.64 -9.88
N PRO A 12 19.42 -16.02 -11.16
CA PRO A 12 18.73 -15.37 -12.28
C PRO A 12 17.21 -15.52 -12.21
N ALA A 13 16.70 -16.72 -11.92
CA ALA A 13 15.27 -16.97 -11.82
C ALA A 13 14.62 -16.19 -10.66
N ILE A 14 15.31 -16.08 -9.52
CA ILE A 14 14.85 -15.26 -8.38
C ILE A 14 14.74 -13.80 -8.81
N LEU A 15 15.78 -13.26 -9.45
CA LEU A 15 15.79 -11.86 -9.89
C LEU A 15 14.70 -11.60 -10.93
N ASP A 16 14.55 -12.48 -11.92
CA ASP A 16 13.53 -12.35 -12.97
C ASP A 16 12.12 -12.28 -12.36
N HIS A 17 11.78 -13.18 -11.42
CA HIS A 17 10.47 -13.15 -10.74
C HIS A 17 10.27 -11.94 -9.82
N GLU A 18 11.30 -11.52 -9.10
CA GLU A 18 11.24 -10.32 -8.25
C GLU A 18 11.00 -9.06 -9.09
N LEU A 19 11.66 -8.95 -10.25
CA LEU A 19 11.46 -7.85 -11.19
C LEU A 19 10.08 -7.89 -11.84
N GLU A 20 9.59 -9.07 -12.24
CA GLU A 20 8.23 -9.22 -12.78
C GLU A 20 7.16 -8.77 -11.77
N ASN A 21 7.28 -9.15 -10.50
CA ASN A 21 6.35 -8.75 -9.44
C ASN A 21 6.42 -7.24 -9.18
N LEU A 22 7.64 -6.68 -9.18
CA LEU A 22 7.86 -5.25 -9.01
C LEU A 22 7.28 -4.44 -10.17
N ASP A 23 7.49 -4.86 -11.41
CA ASP A 23 6.99 -4.18 -12.61
C ASP A 23 5.46 -4.11 -12.61
N LYS A 24 4.79 -5.23 -12.30
CA LYS A 24 3.32 -5.28 -12.16
C LYS A 24 2.80 -4.30 -11.11
N ALA A 25 3.44 -4.28 -9.94
CA ALA A 25 3.04 -3.39 -8.85
C ALA A 25 3.29 -1.92 -9.21
N VAL A 26 4.42 -1.61 -9.83
CA VAL A 26 4.74 -0.24 -10.25
C VAL A 26 3.78 0.25 -11.32
N GLU A 27 3.49 -0.55 -12.34
CA GLU A 27 2.56 -0.20 -13.42
C GLU A 27 1.18 0.20 -12.87
N ARG A 28 0.62 -0.63 -11.98
CA ARG A 28 -0.69 -0.40 -11.40
C ARG A 28 -0.73 0.76 -10.42
N LEU A 29 0.24 0.82 -9.51
CA LEU A 29 0.27 1.86 -8.49
C LEU A 29 0.60 3.24 -9.08
N GLN A 30 1.47 3.34 -10.09
CA GLN A 30 1.76 4.64 -10.73
C GLN A 30 0.56 5.25 -11.44
N ALA A 31 -0.42 4.44 -11.87
CA ALA A 31 -1.65 4.93 -12.48
C ALA A 31 -2.56 5.67 -11.47
N LEU A 32 -2.37 5.47 -10.16
CA LEU A 32 -3.19 6.07 -9.12
C LEU A 32 -2.64 7.43 -8.68
N SER A 33 -3.42 8.49 -8.85
CA SER A 33 -3.05 9.84 -8.39
C SER A 33 -2.89 9.95 -6.87
N HIS A 34 -3.50 9.05 -6.11
CA HIS A 34 -3.48 9.01 -4.64
C HIS A 34 -2.27 8.33 -4.04
N ILE A 35 -1.44 7.67 -4.83
CA ILE A 35 -0.22 7.05 -4.32
C ILE A 35 0.99 7.75 -4.93
N THR A 36 2.02 7.93 -4.12
CA THR A 36 3.31 8.45 -4.57
C THR A 36 4.35 7.38 -4.28
N LEU A 37 4.81 6.71 -5.33
CA LEU A 37 5.93 5.78 -5.22
C LEU A 37 7.22 6.58 -5.03
N LEU A 38 8.07 6.11 -4.12
CA LEU A 38 9.35 6.73 -3.77
C LEU A 38 10.52 5.90 -4.28
N GLY A 39 11.59 6.60 -4.66
CA GLY A 39 12.82 6.00 -5.14
C GLY A 39 12.93 6.06 -6.66
N PRO A 40 14.03 5.51 -7.21
CA PRO A 40 14.26 5.52 -8.64
C PRO A 40 13.17 4.71 -9.38
N GLY A 41 12.89 5.13 -10.61
CA GLY A 41 11.86 4.55 -11.47
C GLY A 41 12.05 3.05 -11.76
N PRO A 42 11.10 2.42 -12.49
CA PRO A 42 11.11 0.98 -12.77
C PRO A 42 12.35 0.47 -13.53
N VAL A 43 13.13 1.37 -14.15
CA VAL A 43 14.30 1.02 -14.97
C VAL A 43 15.58 0.83 -14.14
N ALA A 44 15.57 1.18 -12.84
CA ALA A 44 16.75 1.02 -11.99
C ALA A 44 16.87 -0.39 -11.43
N ASP A 45 18.09 -0.93 -11.41
CA ASP A 45 18.45 -2.14 -10.66
C ASP A 45 18.15 -1.93 -9.17
N LYS A 46 16.94 -2.32 -8.74
CA LYS A 46 16.48 -2.16 -7.36
C LYS A 46 15.87 -3.44 -6.84
N LEU A 47 16.00 -3.62 -5.52
CA LEU A 47 15.31 -4.69 -4.81
C LEU A 47 13.79 -4.55 -4.98
N PRO A 48 13.01 -5.66 -4.94
CA PRO A 48 11.55 -5.67 -5.07
C PRO A 48 10.86 -5.12 -3.82
N ILE A 49 11.22 -3.90 -3.45
CA ILE A 49 10.73 -3.17 -2.28
C ILE A 49 10.00 -1.93 -2.78
N LEU A 50 8.70 -1.92 -2.59
CA LEU A 50 7.85 -0.78 -2.86
C LEU A 50 7.91 0.16 -1.67
N SER A 51 8.33 1.40 -1.89
CA SER A 51 8.25 2.49 -0.91
C SER A 51 7.22 3.49 -1.40
N PHE A 52 6.22 3.82 -0.58
CA PHE A 52 5.12 4.66 -1.04
C PHE A 52 4.51 5.52 0.05
N LEU A 53 3.85 6.59 -0.39
CA LEU A 53 3.01 7.46 0.41
C LEU A 53 1.59 7.43 -0.15
N ILE A 54 0.60 7.48 0.72
CA ILE A 54 -0.80 7.61 0.32
C ILE A 54 -1.24 9.04 0.56
N ARG A 55 -1.59 9.73 -0.51
CA ARG A 55 -2.00 11.12 -0.53
C ARG A 55 -3.51 11.24 -0.44
N CYS A 56 -3.94 12.12 0.44
CA CYS A 56 -5.33 12.51 0.61
C CYS A 56 -5.39 14.05 0.68
N ARG A 57 -6.13 14.68 -0.23
CA ARG A 57 -6.16 16.16 -0.39
C ARG A 57 -4.76 16.76 -0.58
N ASN A 58 -4.38 17.62 0.36
CA ASN A 58 -3.16 18.40 0.45
C ASN A 58 -2.10 17.74 1.35
N ARG A 59 -2.34 16.54 1.90
CA ARG A 59 -1.46 15.86 2.84
C ARG A 59 -1.43 14.34 2.58
N PHE A 60 -0.80 13.59 3.49
CA PHE A 60 -0.67 12.15 3.40
C PHE A 60 -1.37 11.42 4.56
N LEU A 61 -1.67 10.15 4.37
CA LEU A 61 -1.97 9.24 5.46
C LEU A 61 -0.66 8.88 6.17
N HIS A 62 -0.68 8.81 7.50
CA HIS A 62 0.51 8.47 8.26
C HIS A 62 0.94 7.02 7.96
N TYR A 63 2.23 6.75 7.82
CA TYR A 63 2.71 5.41 7.41
C TYR A 63 2.33 4.31 8.43
N ASN A 64 2.29 4.63 9.73
CA ASN A 64 1.87 3.67 10.76
C ASN A 64 0.36 3.40 10.68
N PHE A 65 -0.44 4.40 10.29
CA PHE A 65 -1.87 4.18 10.03
C PHE A 65 -2.06 3.26 8.83
N VAL A 66 -1.36 3.54 7.73
CA VAL A 66 -1.40 2.69 6.52
C VAL A 66 -0.97 1.26 6.87
N GLY A 67 0.06 1.09 7.70
CA GLY A 67 0.51 -0.22 8.14
C GLY A 67 -0.47 -0.94 9.04
N ALA A 68 -1.09 -0.25 10.00
CA ALA A 68 -2.16 -0.80 10.84
C ALA A 68 -3.35 -1.23 9.98
N LEU A 69 -3.79 -0.39 9.05
CA LEU A 69 -4.95 -0.69 8.21
C LEU A 69 -4.72 -1.88 7.26
N LEU A 70 -3.52 -2.00 6.67
CA LEU A 70 -3.14 -3.18 5.86
C LEU A 70 -3.13 -4.46 6.70
N ASN A 71 -2.69 -4.38 7.95
CA ASN A 71 -2.70 -5.52 8.87
C ASN A 71 -4.12 -5.90 9.26
N ASP A 72 -4.93 -4.93 9.68
CA ASP A 72 -6.24 -5.15 10.29
C ASP A 72 -7.28 -5.65 9.27
N LEU A 73 -7.22 -5.17 8.02
CA LEU A 73 -8.17 -5.56 6.97
C LEU A 73 -7.70 -6.75 6.14
N PHE A 74 -6.39 -6.85 5.88
CA PHE A 74 -5.87 -7.78 4.87
C PHE A 74 -4.86 -8.79 5.41
N GLY A 75 -4.45 -8.67 6.69
CA GLY A 75 -3.37 -9.48 7.26
C GLY A 75 -1.99 -9.18 6.66
N ILE A 76 -1.84 -8.05 5.95
CA ILE A 76 -0.59 -7.70 5.26
C ILE A 76 0.29 -6.86 6.18
N GLN A 77 1.42 -7.43 6.58
CA GLN A 77 2.40 -6.72 7.40
C GLN A 77 3.29 -5.82 6.54
N SER A 78 3.24 -4.52 6.81
CA SER A 78 4.12 -3.53 6.18
C SER A 78 5.10 -2.93 7.17
N ARG A 79 6.17 -2.32 6.67
CA ARG A 79 7.15 -1.61 7.50
C ARG A 79 7.07 -0.11 7.26
N GLY A 80 6.69 0.62 8.29
CA GLY A 80 6.65 2.08 8.29
C GLY A 80 7.97 2.75 8.67
N GLY A 81 8.09 4.04 8.34
CA GLY A 81 9.11 4.94 8.89
C GLY A 81 10.22 5.33 7.90
N CYS A 82 11.15 6.14 8.39
CA CYS A 82 12.36 6.48 7.64
C CYS A 82 13.36 5.32 7.74
N ALA A 83 13.81 4.78 6.60
CA ALA A 83 14.83 3.73 6.56
C ALA A 83 16.12 4.15 7.30
N CYS A 84 16.95 3.17 7.69
CA CYS A 84 18.24 3.37 8.38
C CYS A 84 19.20 4.35 7.66
N ALA A 85 18.94 4.65 6.39
CA ALA A 85 19.55 5.74 5.64
C ALA A 85 18.76 7.05 5.79
N GLY A 86 18.77 7.63 7.00
CA GLY A 86 18.02 8.85 7.34
C GLY A 86 18.12 9.99 6.29
N PRO A 87 19.33 10.38 5.84
CA PRO A 87 19.50 11.43 4.84
C PRO A 87 18.88 11.09 3.47
N TYR A 88 18.92 9.82 3.06
CA TYR A 88 18.28 9.39 1.81
C TYR A 88 16.76 9.46 1.92
N GLY A 89 16.18 8.97 3.02
CA GLY A 89 14.74 9.10 3.28
C GLY A 89 14.27 10.56 3.29
N GLN A 90 15.06 11.47 3.87
CA GLN A 90 14.75 12.91 3.86
C GLN A 90 14.73 13.50 2.45
N ARG A 91 15.69 13.10 1.60
CA ARG A 91 15.72 13.51 0.18
C ARG A 91 14.51 12.98 -0.59
N LEU A 92 14.17 11.69 -0.43
CA LEU A 92 12.98 11.09 -1.05
C LEU A 92 11.69 11.82 -0.67
N LEU A 93 11.60 12.28 0.58
CA LEU A 93 10.44 13.02 1.08
C LEU A 93 10.49 14.52 0.70
N GLY A 94 11.53 14.98 0.02
CA GLY A 94 11.71 16.38 -0.38
C GLY A 94 11.78 17.37 0.79
N ILE A 95 12.31 16.92 1.93
CA ILE A 95 12.41 17.73 3.15
C ILE A 95 13.62 18.65 3.03
N SER A 96 13.39 19.96 3.10
CA SER A 96 14.47 20.96 3.14
C SER A 96 15.30 20.85 4.42
N ASP A 97 16.58 21.25 4.38
CA ASP A 97 17.47 21.25 5.55
C ASP A 97 16.91 22.02 6.76
N SER A 98 16.23 23.15 6.53
CA SER A 98 15.56 23.91 7.60
C SER A 98 14.51 23.06 8.33
N ASN A 99 13.65 22.37 7.57
CA ASN A 99 12.65 21.46 8.14
C ASN A 99 13.29 20.23 8.79
N THR A 100 14.39 19.71 8.25
CA THR A 100 15.16 18.62 8.87
C THR A 100 15.63 18.99 10.28
N GLN A 101 16.15 20.20 10.48
CA GLN A 101 16.56 20.66 11.81
C GLN A 101 15.37 20.79 12.77
N LYS A 102 14.24 21.30 12.29
CA LYS A 102 13.00 21.41 13.07
C LYS A 102 12.47 20.03 13.49
N PHE A 103 12.45 19.06 12.57
CA PHE A 103 12.09 17.68 12.90
C PHE A 103 13.04 17.08 13.94
N LYS A 104 14.36 17.27 13.80
CA LYS A 104 15.33 16.81 14.81
C LYS A 104 15.05 17.40 16.19
N ALA A 105 14.66 18.67 16.28
CA ALA A 105 14.35 19.32 17.55
C ALA A 105 13.09 18.70 18.21
N VAL A 106 12.05 18.45 17.42
CA VAL A 106 10.79 17.87 17.90
C VAL A 106 10.95 16.39 18.27
N LEU A 107 11.71 15.62 17.50
CA LEU A 107 11.99 14.20 17.82
C LEU A 107 12.79 13.99 19.11
N ARG A 108 13.53 15.01 19.59
CA ARG A 108 14.18 14.98 20.91
C ARG A 108 13.19 15.14 22.07
N GLN A 109 11.98 15.61 21.80
CA GLN A 109 10.89 15.77 22.77
C GLN A 109 9.95 14.55 22.78
N ASN A 110 10.38 13.42 22.24
CA ASN A 110 9.62 12.17 22.09
C ASN A 110 8.37 12.26 21.20
N ASP A 111 8.24 13.26 20.34
CA ASP A 111 7.10 13.38 19.42
C ASP A 111 7.26 12.50 18.16
N GLN A 112 7.20 11.17 18.34
CA GLN A 112 7.46 10.21 17.27
C GLN A 112 6.42 10.25 16.15
N VAL A 113 5.17 10.70 16.41
CA VAL A 113 4.15 10.85 15.37
C VAL A 113 4.54 11.86 14.27
N LEU A 114 5.40 12.82 14.59
CA LEU A 114 5.87 13.81 13.62
C LEU A 114 7.05 13.31 12.79
N LYS A 115 7.60 12.14 13.12
CA LYS A 115 8.70 11.55 12.37
C LYS A 115 8.27 11.35 10.91
N PRO A 116 8.92 12.02 9.95
CA PRO A 116 8.59 11.81 8.55
C PRO A 116 9.02 10.41 8.11
N GLY A 117 8.23 9.77 7.26
CA GLY A 117 8.49 8.42 6.78
C GLY A 117 7.50 8.00 5.70
N TYR A 118 7.59 6.74 5.30
CA TYR A 118 6.78 6.14 4.24
C TYR A 118 6.51 4.67 4.57
N THR A 119 5.53 4.09 3.89
CA THR A 119 5.21 2.66 4.02
C THR A 119 6.07 1.87 3.04
N ARG A 120 6.54 0.70 3.47
CA ARG A 120 7.31 -0.24 2.64
C ARG A 120 6.72 -1.64 2.64
N LEU A 121 6.68 -2.24 1.46
CA LEU A 121 6.28 -3.61 1.22
C LEU A 121 7.30 -4.29 0.31
N SER A 122 7.53 -5.59 0.52
CA SER A 122 8.37 -6.41 -0.34
C SER A 122 7.53 -7.47 -1.03
N LEU A 123 7.79 -7.73 -2.31
CA LEU A 123 7.14 -8.78 -3.09
C LEU A 123 8.18 -9.87 -3.42
N PRO A 124 8.49 -10.77 -2.47
CA PRO A 124 9.53 -11.78 -2.66
C PRO A 124 9.12 -12.81 -3.72
N TYR A 125 10.12 -13.42 -4.38
CA TYR A 125 9.91 -14.43 -5.44
C TYR A 125 9.10 -15.67 -5.02
N ILE A 126 8.95 -15.91 -3.72
CA ILE A 126 8.20 -17.06 -3.18
C ILE A 126 6.70 -16.86 -3.22
N MET A 127 6.22 -15.63 -3.40
CA MET A 127 4.78 -15.35 -3.51
C MET A 127 4.25 -15.87 -4.84
N SER A 128 3.09 -16.52 -4.78
CA SER A 128 2.28 -16.85 -5.95
C SER A 128 1.76 -15.58 -6.62
N GLN A 129 1.35 -15.70 -7.89
CA GLN A 129 0.78 -14.57 -8.62
C GLN A 129 -0.52 -14.05 -8.01
N ASP A 130 -1.33 -14.93 -7.42
CA ASP A 130 -2.57 -14.55 -6.74
C ASP A 130 -2.30 -13.76 -5.45
N GLU A 131 -1.25 -14.11 -4.70
CA GLU A 131 -0.81 -13.35 -3.52
C GLU A 131 -0.28 -11.97 -3.91
N VAL A 132 0.52 -11.89 -4.97
CA VAL A 132 1.04 -10.61 -5.48
C VAL A 132 -0.12 -9.70 -5.91
N GLU A 133 -1.08 -10.26 -6.65
CA GLU A 133 -2.30 -9.55 -7.08
C GLU A 133 -3.12 -9.07 -5.87
N TYR A 134 -3.30 -9.90 -4.85
CA TYR A 134 -3.99 -9.54 -3.62
C TYR A 134 -3.29 -8.39 -2.88
N VAL A 135 -1.97 -8.45 -2.73
CA VAL A 135 -1.19 -7.39 -2.06
C VAL A 135 -1.28 -6.08 -2.84
N ILE A 136 -1.18 -6.11 -4.17
CA ILE A 136 -1.33 -4.90 -4.99
C ILE A 136 -2.75 -4.34 -4.83
N ALA A 137 -3.79 -5.16 -4.96
CA ALA A 137 -5.18 -4.74 -4.82
C ALA A 137 -5.47 -4.17 -3.42
N ALA A 138 -4.90 -4.73 -2.36
CA ALA A 138 -5.02 -4.20 -1.01
C ALA A 138 -4.37 -2.80 -0.88
N VAL A 139 -3.18 -2.59 -1.49
CA VAL A 139 -2.54 -1.27 -1.51
C VAL A 139 -3.38 -0.26 -2.31
N GLU A 140 -3.94 -0.66 -3.45
CA GLU A 140 -4.87 0.17 -4.23
C GLU A 140 -6.11 0.55 -3.42
N PHE A 141 -6.70 -0.42 -2.71
CA PHE A 141 -7.83 -0.19 -1.83
C PHE A 141 -7.47 0.85 -0.76
N VAL A 142 -6.34 0.70 -0.07
CA VAL A 142 -5.93 1.67 0.96
C VAL A 142 -5.65 3.05 0.33
N ALA A 143 -5.12 3.11 -0.90
CA ALA A 143 -4.92 4.36 -1.61
C ALA A 143 -6.24 5.09 -1.92
N LEU A 144 -7.29 4.35 -2.30
CA LEU A 144 -8.59 4.90 -2.70
C LEU A 144 -9.54 5.15 -1.51
N HIS A 145 -9.50 4.25 -0.52
CA HIS A 145 -10.50 4.15 0.54
C HIS A 145 -9.93 4.20 1.95
N GLY A 146 -8.60 4.11 2.13
CA GLY A 146 -7.98 4.07 3.46
C GLY A 146 -8.29 5.29 4.32
N TRP A 147 -8.45 6.46 3.71
CA TRP A 147 -8.85 7.68 4.43
C TRP A 147 -10.22 7.55 5.11
N LYS A 148 -11.12 6.69 4.61
CA LYS A 148 -12.46 6.50 5.20
C LYS A 148 -12.41 5.86 6.59
N PHE A 149 -11.36 5.11 6.88
CA PHE A 149 -11.18 4.42 8.16
C PHE A 149 -10.48 5.28 9.21
N LEU A 150 -9.84 6.37 8.82
CA LEU A 150 -9.07 7.24 9.72
C LEU A 150 -9.82 7.66 11.00
N PRO A 151 -11.14 7.97 10.96
CA PRO A 151 -11.91 8.30 12.17
C PRO A 151 -12.02 7.19 13.21
N GLN A 152 -11.80 5.94 12.83
CA GLN A 152 -11.87 4.76 13.70
C GLN A 152 -10.52 4.42 14.35
N TYR A 153 -9.49 5.23 14.09
CA TYR A 153 -8.15 5.06 14.63
C TYR A 153 -7.72 6.27 15.43
N GLU A 154 -6.99 6.01 16.49
CA GLU A 154 -6.33 7.02 17.32
C GLU A 154 -4.82 6.85 17.20
N PHE A 155 -4.09 7.95 17.37
CA PHE A 155 -2.63 7.94 17.38
C PHE A 155 -2.09 8.44 18.72
N LYS A 156 -0.97 7.85 19.15
CA LYS A 156 -0.22 8.32 20.30
C LYS A 156 0.92 9.23 19.84
N GLU A 157 0.97 10.47 20.35
CA GLU A 157 2.03 11.43 19.97
C GLU A 157 3.43 10.88 20.27
N GLU A 158 3.58 10.25 21.45
CA GLU A 158 4.86 9.78 21.98
C GLU A 158 5.46 8.61 21.20
N THR A 159 4.63 7.65 20.77
CA THR A 159 5.11 6.44 20.06
C THR A 159 4.91 6.54 18.56
N GLY A 160 4.00 7.40 18.10
CA GLY A 160 3.54 7.47 16.71
C GLY A 160 2.72 6.25 16.29
N GLU A 161 2.35 5.38 17.22
CA GLU A 161 1.50 4.21 16.98
C GLU A 161 0.07 4.66 16.65
N TRP A 162 -0.57 3.90 15.76
CA TRP A 162 -1.97 4.06 15.40
C TRP A 162 -2.71 2.78 15.77
N THR A 163 -3.81 2.91 16.48
CA THR A 163 -4.60 1.78 16.96
C THR A 163 -6.08 2.03 16.72
N HIS A 164 -6.80 0.98 16.34
CA HIS A 164 -8.25 1.04 16.24
C HIS A 164 -8.87 1.33 17.62
N VAL A 165 -9.88 2.20 17.68
CA VAL A 165 -10.50 2.64 18.95
C VAL A 165 -11.04 1.49 19.79
N ASN A 166 -11.54 0.43 19.15
CA ASN A 166 -12.11 -0.75 19.82
C ASN A 166 -11.10 -1.88 20.06
N ILE A 167 -9.79 -1.66 19.87
CA ILE A 167 -8.79 -2.73 20.01
C ILE A 167 -8.72 -3.29 21.44
N GLY A 168 -9.09 -2.48 22.44
CA GLY A 168 -9.15 -2.90 23.85
C GLY A 168 -10.20 -3.97 24.15
N GLU A 169 -11.18 -4.18 23.27
CA GLU A 169 -12.20 -5.23 23.40
C GLU A 169 -11.75 -6.56 22.76
N ILE A 170 -10.70 -6.54 21.94
CA ILE A 170 -10.15 -7.75 21.31
C ILE A 170 -9.18 -8.39 22.32
N ALA A 171 -9.60 -9.56 22.81
CA ALA A 171 -8.88 -10.46 23.71
C ALA A 171 -7.36 -10.23 23.76
N THR A 172 -6.89 -9.80 24.93
CA THR A 172 -5.48 -9.63 25.32
C THR A 172 -4.56 -10.67 24.69
N GLU A 173 -3.39 -10.24 24.20
CA GLU A 173 -2.36 -11.04 23.50
C GLU A 173 -2.13 -12.45 24.07
N LYS A 174 -2.30 -12.63 25.39
CA LYS A 174 -2.21 -13.93 26.08
C LYS A 174 -3.24 -14.96 25.62
N ARG A 175 -4.44 -14.55 25.21
CA ARG A 175 -5.50 -15.44 24.72
C ARG A 175 -5.22 -15.85 23.28
N LEU A 176 -4.80 -14.93 22.41
CA LEU A 176 -4.42 -15.23 21.03
C LEU A 176 -3.21 -16.18 20.93
N PHE A 177 -2.19 -15.97 21.76
CA PHE A 177 -1.01 -16.85 21.77
C PHE A 177 -1.34 -18.26 22.31
N LYS A 178 -2.22 -18.32 23.31
CA LYS A 178 -2.71 -19.58 23.86
C LYS A 178 -3.59 -20.32 22.85
N ASP A 179 -4.53 -19.64 22.21
CA ASP A 179 -5.40 -20.21 21.17
C ASP A 179 -4.58 -20.67 19.95
N PHE A 180 -3.48 -19.99 19.58
CA PHE A 180 -2.55 -20.43 18.53
C PHE A 180 -1.76 -21.69 18.92
N LEU A 181 -1.29 -21.78 20.17
CA LEU A 181 -0.55 -22.95 20.67
C LEU A 181 -1.47 -24.15 20.92
N ASP A 182 -2.71 -23.89 21.35
CA ASP A 182 -3.74 -24.89 21.63
C ASP A 182 -4.56 -25.23 20.36
N ALA A 183 -4.33 -24.55 19.23
CA ALA A 183 -4.96 -24.84 17.95
C ALA A 183 -4.46 -26.17 17.35
N THR A 184 -4.97 -27.28 17.87
CA THR A 184 -5.04 -28.56 17.15
C THR A 184 -6.29 -28.54 16.27
N SER A 185 -6.26 -27.74 15.20
CA SER A 185 -7.43 -27.58 14.34
C SER A 185 -7.43 -28.63 13.23
N ASP A 186 -8.28 -29.66 13.38
CA ASP A 186 -8.81 -30.47 12.27
C ASP A 186 -9.87 -29.70 11.45
N ALA A 187 -10.11 -28.42 11.74
CA ALA A 187 -11.02 -27.61 10.93
C ALA A 187 -10.44 -27.49 9.51
N PRO A 188 -11.27 -27.68 8.47
CA PRO A 188 -10.81 -27.53 7.10
C PRO A 188 -10.24 -26.12 6.97
N VAL A 189 -8.97 -26.03 6.57
CA VAL A 189 -8.34 -24.78 6.19
C VAL A 189 -9.27 -24.15 5.16
N LYS A 190 -10.01 -23.10 5.54
CA LYS A 190 -10.80 -22.31 4.59
C LYS A 190 -9.85 -21.97 3.46
N ASP A 191 -10.25 -22.27 2.23
CA ASP A 191 -9.41 -22.07 1.05
C ASP A 191 -8.78 -20.66 1.10
N LEU A 192 -7.48 -20.63 1.43
CA LEU A 192 -6.75 -19.40 1.78
C LEU A 192 -6.63 -18.44 0.59
N ASN A 193 -7.03 -18.92 -0.60
CA ASN A 193 -6.92 -18.21 -1.87
C ASN A 193 -8.17 -17.39 -2.23
N ASN A 194 -9.17 -17.29 -1.36
CA ASN A 194 -10.34 -16.45 -1.65
C ASN A 194 -10.10 -14.96 -1.33
N TYR A 195 -9.01 -14.42 -1.87
CA TYR A 195 -8.57 -13.03 -1.73
C TYR A 195 -9.65 -12.01 -2.14
N LYS A 196 -10.51 -12.38 -3.09
CA LYS A 196 -11.62 -11.55 -3.55
C LYS A 196 -12.64 -11.25 -2.46
N VAL A 197 -12.96 -12.23 -1.60
CA VAL A 197 -13.93 -12.03 -0.50
C VAL A 197 -13.42 -10.98 0.47
N TYR A 198 -12.13 -10.99 0.82
CA TYR A 198 -11.55 -9.97 1.70
C TYR A 198 -11.58 -8.57 1.09
N LEU A 199 -11.35 -8.46 -0.22
CA LEU A 199 -11.46 -7.18 -0.93
C LEU A 199 -12.90 -6.67 -0.98
N ASP A 200 -13.87 -7.54 -1.26
CA ASP A 200 -15.30 -7.18 -1.30
C ASP A 200 -15.81 -6.78 0.09
N GLU A 201 -15.39 -7.50 1.14
CA GLU A 201 -15.71 -7.18 2.53
C GLU A 201 -15.09 -5.82 2.94
N ALA A 202 -13.84 -5.57 2.57
CA ALA A 202 -13.20 -4.28 2.82
C ALA A 202 -13.95 -3.11 2.16
N ILE A 203 -14.46 -3.30 0.94
CA ILE A 203 -15.31 -2.30 0.25
C ILE A 203 -16.61 -2.06 1.02
N ALA A 204 -17.29 -3.12 1.47
CA ALA A 204 -18.50 -3.00 2.27
C ALA A 204 -18.24 -2.26 3.60
N LEU A 205 -17.13 -2.57 4.27
CA LEU A 205 -16.69 -1.88 5.50
C LEU A 205 -16.38 -0.40 5.24
N ALA A 206 -15.76 -0.07 4.11
CA ALA A 206 -15.47 1.31 3.73
C ALA A 206 -16.76 2.13 3.51
N ASP A 207 -17.77 1.53 2.90
CA ASP A 207 -19.07 2.18 2.70
C ASP A 207 -19.85 2.32 4.01
N HIS A 208 -19.77 1.31 4.88
CA HIS A 208 -20.33 1.39 6.23
C HIS A 208 -19.66 2.47 7.07
N ALA A 209 -18.33 2.62 7.00
CA ALA A 209 -17.57 3.65 7.69
C ALA A 209 -18.04 5.08 7.33
N VAL A 210 -18.34 5.30 6.05
CA VAL A 210 -18.90 6.59 5.58
C VAL A 210 -20.33 6.78 6.08
N ALA A 211 -21.14 5.72 6.07
CA ALA A 211 -22.53 5.77 6.52
C ALA A 211 -22.65 6.07 8.02
N SER A 212 -21.89 5.35 8.87
CA SER A 212 -21.92 5.48 10.32
C SER A 212 -21.45 6.87 10.80
N MET A 213 -20.40 7.41 10.18
CA MET A 213 -19.87 8.75 10.51
C MET A 213 -20.81 9.90 10.09
N SER A 214 -21.69 9.67 9.13
CA SER A 214 -22.71 10.66 8.77
C SER A 214 -23.82 10.81 9.82
N ALA A 215 -23.94 9.84 10.74
CA ALA A 215 -24.94 9.80 11.80
C ALA A 215 -24.37 10.18 13.19
N GLN A 216 -23.06 10.14 13.37
CA GLN A 216 -22.41 10.44 14.66
C GLN A 216 -21.82 11.85 14.69
N THR A 217 -22.13 12.58 15.77
CA THR A 217 -21.41 13.80 16.15
C THR A 217 -20.07 13.36 16.70
N TYR A 218 -19.01 13.47 15.90
CA TYR A 218 -17.65 13.15 16.37
C TYR A 218 -17.28 14.14 17.47
N ALA A 219 -17.30 13.68 18.72
CA ALA A 219 -16.73 14.40 19.84
C ALA A 219 -15.22 14.32 19.67
N ALA A 220 -14.61 15.34 19.06
CA ALA A 220 -13.20 15.36 18.68
C ALA A 220 -12.29 14.69 19.74
N PRO A 221 -11.78 13.46 19.51
CA PRO A 221 -10.78 12.89 20.37
C PRO A 221 -9.42 13.06 19.68
N GLY A 222 -8.47 13.57 20.45
CA GLY A 222 -7.13 13.93 19.98
C GLY A 222 -6.92 15.42 20.17
N VAL A 223 -6.24 15.78 21.26
CA VAL A 223 -5.72 17.14 21.42
C VAL A 223 -4.90 17.44 20.14
N PRO A 224 -5.20 18.52 19.40
CA PRO A 224 -4.38 18.89 18.26
C PRO A 224 -2.94 19.04 18.72
N LEU A 225 -2.00 18.71 17.84
CA LEU A 225 -0.58 18.94 18.13
C LEU A 225 -0.42 20.40 18.60
N SER A 226 0.47 20.62 19.57
CA SER A 226 0.68 21.97 20.10
C SER A 226 0.99 22.95 18.96
N ALA A 227 0.62 24.23 19.12
CA ALA A 227 0.74 25.23 18.05
C ALA A 227 2.15 25.36 17.45
N LYS A 228 3.19 24.99 18.22
CA LYS A 228 4.60 24.96 17.76
C LYS A 228 4.90 23.80 16.80
N LYS A 229 4.17 22.69 16.93
CA LYS A 229 4.36 21.43 16.19
C LYS A 229 3.53 21.38 14.90
N GLU A 230 2.38 22.03 14.87
CA GLU A 230 1.44 22.03 13.73
C GLU A 230 2.08 22.37 12.37
N PRO A 231 3.05 23.31 12.25
CA PRO A 231 3.72 23.58 10.98
C PRO A 231 4.53 22.41 10.40
N LEU A 232 4.90 21.43 11.24
CA LEU A 232 5.66 20.24 10.84
C LEU A 232 4.77 19.03 10.54
N ARG A 233 3.47 19.13 10.82
CA ARG A 233 2.52 18.07 10.51
C ARG A 233 2.46 17.83 9.01
N TRP A 234 2.67 16.57 8.63
CA TRP A 234 2.66 16.12 7.24
C TRP A 234 1.51 15.14 6.93
N PHE A 235 0.80 14.69 7.97
CA PHE A 235 -0.31 13.73 7.87
C PHE A 235 -1.67 14.37 8.18
N LEU A 236 -2.78 13.73 7.75
CA LEU A 236 -4.14 14.16 8.08
C LEU A 236 -4.59 13.71 9.48
N TYR A 237 -5.44 14.52 10.08
CA TYR A 237 -6.12 14.15 11.31
C TYR A 237 -7.44 13.40 11.08
N PRO A 238 -7.83 12.52 12.03
CA PRO A 238 -9.13 11.86 12.01
C PRO A 238 -10.32 12.83 11.88
N TRP A 239 -10.34 13.93 12.64
CA TRP A 239 -11.44 14.91 12.59
C TRP A 239 -11.48 15.74 11.29
N GLU A 240 -10.33 15.97 10.63
CA GLU A 240 -10.29 16.64 9.33
C GLU A 240 -11.03 15.81 8.28
N VAL A 241 -10.95 14.48 8.39
CA VAL A 241 -11.69 13.53 7.56
C VAL A 241 -13.18 13.56 7.88
N VAL A 242 -13.57 13.56 9.16
CA VAL A 242 -14.98 13.64 9.54
C VAL A 242 -15.63 14.92 9.02
N LYS A 243 -14.98 16.07 9.19
CA LYS A 243 -15.46 17.35 8.67
C LYS A 243 -15.66 17.29 7.15
N PHE A 244 -14.76 16.61 6.44
CA PHE A 244 -14.88 16.39 4.99
C PHE A 244 -16.08 15.51 4.63
N MET A 245 -16.29 14.39 5.34
CA MET A 245 -17.42 13.49 5.11
C MET A 245 -18.78 14.15 5.35
N GLN A 246 -18.85 15.11 6.28
CA GLN A 246 -20.08 15.84 6.62
C GLN A 246 -20.38 16.99 5.65
N THR A 247 -19.36 17.64 5.06
CA THR A 247 -19.52 18.87 4.25
C THR A 247 -19.72 18.62 2.76
N LYS A 248 -19.35 17.46 2.20
CA LYS A 248 -19.47 17.16 0.77
C LYS A 248 -20.21 15.85 0.49
N ASN A 249 -20.87 15.85 -0.67
CA ASN A 249 -21.65 14.75 -1.25
C ASN A 249 -20.91 13.41 -1.08
N ARG A 250 -21.56 12.47 -0.37
CA ARG A 250 -21.03 11.27 0.31
C ARG A 250 -20.32 10.22 -0.58
N ARG A 251 -20.09 10.53 -1.86
CA ARG A 251 -19.58 9.62 -2.89
C ARG A 251 -18.43 10.18 -3.71
N ALA A 252 -18.10 11.46 -3.59
CA ALA A 252 -17.10 12.07 -4.46
C ALA A 252 -15.69 11.96 -3.84
N PHE A 253 -14.84 11.24 -4.56
CA PHE A 253 -13.38 11.27 -4.51
C PHE A 253 -12.83 12.58 -3.93
N VAL A 254 -11.93 12.45 -2.97
CA VAL A 254 -11.31 13.57 -2.27
C VAL A 254 -10.45 14.34 -3.30
N PRO A 255 -10.80 15.60 -3.66
CA PRO A 255 -10.07 16.32 -4.70
C PRO A 255 -8.63 16.56 -4.24
N MET A 256 -7.71 16.38 -5.18
CA MET A 256 -6.28 16.52 -4.91
C MET A 256 -5.91 18.00 -4.93
N GLU A 257 -5.57 18.52 -3.75
CA GLU A 257 -5.18 19.91 -3.53
C GLU A 257 -3.64 20.00 -3.43
N PRO A 258 -3.01 21.14 -3.74
CA PRO A 258 -1.55 21.29 -3.62
C PRO A 258 -1.02 20.85 -2.24
N LEU A 259 0.11 20.14 -2.22
CA LEU A 259 0.68 19.62 -0.98
C LEU A 259 1.05 20.77 -0.02
N VAL A 260 0.63 20.63 1.23
CA VAL A 260 0.92 21.55 2.33
C VAL A 260 1.76 20.84 3.38
N GLY A 261 2.81 21.53 3.82
CA GLY A 261 3.68 21.06 4.90
C GLY A 261 5.11 20.77 4.42
N PRO A 262 5.93 20.15 5.29
CA PRO A 262 7.35 19.99 5.06
C PRO A 262 7.71 18.84 4.10
N VAL A 263 6.80 17.87 3.90
CA VAL A 263 6.99 16.70 3.03
C VAL A 263 6.43 17.00 1.65
N ALA A 264 7.30 16.95 0.64
CA ALA A 264 6.99 17.28 -0.75
C ALA A 264 7.85 16.41 -1.70
N PRO A 265 7.45 15.14 -1.94
CA PRO A 265 8.25 14.18 -2.72
C PRO A 265 8.58 14.65 -4.14
N ASN A 266 7.71 15.47 -4.74
CA ASN A 266 7.96 16.09 -6.06
C ASN A 266 9.22 16.96 -6.14
N ARG A 267 9.80 17.36 -5.00
CA ARG A 267 11.10 18.06 -4.98
C ARG A 267 12.27 17.13 -5.25
N TYR A 268 12.14 15.84 -4.93
CA TYR A 268 13.15 14.83 -5.21
C TYR A 268 13.32 14.61 -6.71
N GLU A 269 12.21 14.43 -7.44
CA GLU A 269 12.21 14.28 -8.90
C GLU A 269 12.91 15.44 -9.60
N LYS A 270 12.70 16.68 -9.13
CA LYS A 270 13.34 17.89 -9.69
C LYS A 270 14.80 18.08 -9.29
N GLN A 271 15.27 17.38 -8.25
CA GLN A 271 16.64 17.50 -7.77
C GLN A 271 17.61 16.57 -8.51
N ASP A 272 17.09 15.50 -9.12
CA ASP A 272 17.87 14.49 -9.85
C ASP A 272 18.42 14.99 -11.20
N ASP A 273 17.91 16.13 -11.69
CA ASP A 273 18.43 16.80 -12.90
C ASP A 273 19.81 17.48 -12.71
N ARG A 274 20.48 17.28 -11.57
CA ARG A 274 21.82 17.83 -11.27
C ARG A 274 22.94 16.78 -11.30
N GLY A 275 23.02 16.02 -12.39
CA GLY A 275 24.32 15.73 -13.01
C GLY A 275 24.84 14.29 -13.03
N ASP A 276 24.01 13.27 -12.81
CA ASP A 276 24.33 11.92 -13.28
C ASP A 276 23.30 11.52 -14.34
N VAL A 277 23.71 11.57 -15.61
CA VAL A 277 22.83 11.28 -16.75
C VAL A 277 22.56 9.78 -16.78
N ARG A 278 21.45 9.36 -16.18
CA ARG A 278 20.72 8.15 -16.57
C ARG A 278 19.30 8.53 -16.97
N ASP A 279 19.22 8.96 -18.23
CA ASP A 279 18.06 8.96 -19.13
C ASP A 279 16.68 9.11 -18.44
N SER A 280 16.31 10.36 -18.16
CA SER A 280 14.95 10.75 -17.80
C SER A 280 14.05 10.70 -19.05
N MET A 281 13.75 9.50 -19.52
CA MET A 281 12.77 9.29 -20.58
C MET A 281 11.37 9.35 -19.95
N ILE A 282 10.61 10.38 -20.35
CA ILE A 282 9.19 10.59 -20.07
C ILE A 282 8.43 9.28 -20.36
N TYR A 283 8.04 8.53 -19.32
CA TYR A 283 7.15 7.38 -19.49
C TYR A 283 5.70 7.85 -19.47
N ARG A 284 5.25 8.41 -20.60
CA ARG A 284 3.86 8.31 -21.02
C ARG A 284 3.79 7.18 -22.04
N GLY A 285 3.29 6.03 -21.59
CA GLY A 285 2.86 4.87 -22.38
C GLY A 285 3.51 4.63 -23.74
N SER A 286 4.44 3.68 -23.82
CA SER A 286 4.64 2.88 -25.04
C SER A 286 5.26 1.53 -24.71
N LEU A 287 4.44 0.49 -24.78
CA LEU A 287 4.66 -0.90 -24.39
C LEU A 287 5.48 -1.73 -25.41
N TRP A 288 6.36 -1.13 -26.23
CA TRP A 288 6.80 -1.78 -27.49
C TRP A 288 8.30 -2.04 -27.70
N ASN A 289 9.19 -1.81 -26.72
CA ASN A 289 10.64 -1.95 -26.97
C ASN A 289 11.38 -3.10 -26.26
N ARG A 290 10.71 -3.98 -25.50
CA ARG A 290 11.38 -5.13 -24.83
C ARG A 290 11.18 -6.49 -25.50
N LEU A 291 10.43 -6.57 -26.61
CA LEU A 291 10.22 -7.82 -27.37
C LEU A 291 11.16 -8.00 -28.58
N SER A 292 11.91 -6.97 -28.98
CA SER A 292 12.67 -6.99 -30.24
C SER A 292 14.10 -7.55 -30.14
N VAL A 293 14.57 -7.97 -28.96
CA VAL A 293 15.98 -8.41 -28.76
C VAL A 293 16.14 -9.92 -28.53
N LYS A 294 15.05 -10.71 -28.49
CA LYS A 294 15.13 -12.18 -28.29
C LYS A 294 14.64 -13.06 -29.45
N LEU A 295 14.36 -12.51 -30.64
CA LEU A 295 13.92 -13.29 -31.80
C LEU A 295 14.78 -13.06 -33.05
N THR A 296 16.09 -13.28 -32.93
CA THR A 296 16.95 -13.57 -34.09
C THR A 296 17.84 -14.76 -33.76
N GLY A 297 17.36 -15.96 -34.09
CA GLY A 297 18.20 -17.16 -34.07
C GLY A 297 17.48 -18.44 -33.69
N ARG A 298 16.62 -18.95 -34.57
CA ARG A 298 16.55 -20.38 -34.96
C ARG A 298 15.36 -20.61 -35.90
N ARG A 299 15.66 -20.81 -37.19
CA ARG A 299 14.80 -21.51 -38.13
C ARG A 299 14.78 -22.98 -37.74
N ALA A 300 13.59 -23.54 -37.53
CA ALA A 300 13.33 -24.96 -37.69
C ALA A 300 11.89 -25.12 -38.21
N SER A 301 11.76 -25.89 -39.28
CA SER A 301 10.55 -26.17 -40.05
C SER A 301 9.48 -26.87 -39.23
N VAL A 302 8.21 -26.53 -39.44
CA VAL A 302 7.08 -27.40 -39.09
C VAL A 302 6.15 -27.49 -40.30
N ALA A 303 5.96 -28.74 -40.73
CA ALA A 303 5.02 -29.18 -41.76
C ALA A 303 3.58 -29.22 -41.21
N GLY A 304 2.60 -29.19 -42.11
CA GLY A 304 1.19 -29.03 -41.81
C GLY A 304 0.47 -30.29 -41.30
N ALA A 305 -0.71 -30.03 -40.72
CA ALA A 305 -1.90 -30.87 -40.56
C ALA A 305 -2.87 -29.99 -39.74
N ASP A 306 -3.87 -29.34 -40.33
CA ASP A 306 -5.20 -29.86 -40.69
C ASP A 306 -5.86 -30.68 -39.56
N GLU A 307 -6.95 -30.12 -39.00
CA GLU A 307 -8.19 -30.78 -38.56
C GLU A 307 -8.91 -29.98 -37.45
N ASN A 308 -10.07 -29.44 -37.84
CA ASN A 308 -11.29 -29.26 -37.03
C ASN A 308 -12.26 -30.35 -37.57
N PRO A 309 -13.42 -30.75 -36.97
CA PRO A 309 -14.19 -30.11 -35.90
C PRO A 309 -14.94 -31.06 -34.92
N LYS A 310 -15.72 -30.43 -34.03
CA LYS A 310 -17.05 -30.85 -33.47
C LYS A 310 -17.09 -31.14 -31.96
N GLY A 311 -18.08 -30.53 -31.31
CA GLY A 311 -18.86 -31.23 -30.28
C GLY A 311 -19.38 -30.39 -29.11
N MET A 312 -20.64 -29.91 -29.25
CA MET A 312 -21.74 -29.87 -28.25
C MET A 312 -21.47 -29.23 -26.88
N SER A 313 -22.08 -28.08 -26.55
CA SER A 313 -23.48 -27.88 -26.10
C SER A 313 -23.84 -28.69 -24.86
N VAL A 314 -24.22 -28.01 -23.76
CA VAL A 314 -25.49 -28.18 -23.01
C VAL A 314 -25.51 -27.35 -21.70
N PHE A 315 -26.52 -26.46 -21.66
CA PHE A 315 -27.33 -25.98 -20.53
C PHE A 315 -26.93 -24.84 -19.57
N MET A 316 -27.66 -23.74 -19.80
CA MET A 316 -28.17 -22.73 -18.88
C MET A 316 -29.04 -23.29 -17.73
N SER A 317 -29.14 -22.46 -16.68
CA SER A 317 -30.29 -22.25 -15.77
C SER A 317 -30.27 -23.01 -14.43
N LEU A 318 -30.05 -22.28 -13.33
CA LEU A 318 -31.14 -21.79 -12.47
C LEU A 318 -30.60 -20.93 -11.32
N ARG A 319 -31.12 -19.71 -11.25
CA ARG A 319 -31.08 -18.80 -10.10
C ARG A 319 -32.00 -19.34 -9.01
N GLY A 320 -31.62 -19.08 -7.76
CA GLY A 320 -32.54 -18.88 -6.64
C GLY A 320 -32.30 -19.81 -5.44
N SER A 321 -31.73 -19.26 -4.37
CA SER A 321 -32.50 -19.11 -3.12
C SER A 321 -31.69 -18.26 -2.13
N LEU A 322 -32.24 -17.09 -1.82
CA LEU A 322 -31.95 -16.27 -0.65
C LEU A 322 -32.83 -16.77 0.53
N ALA A 323 -32.40 -16.41 1.73
CA ALA A 323 -33.12 -16.44 3.01
C ALA A 323 -33.19 -17.79 3.75
N HIS A 324 -32.50 -17.88 4.90
CA HIS A 324 -33.14 -17.79 6.21
C HIS A 324 -32.12 -17.74 7.37
N LEU A 325 -32.29 -16.71 8.21
CA LEU A 325 -31.91 -16.56 9.63
C LEU A 325 -30.42 -16.50 9.98
#